data_AF-A0A2Z6EVX9-F1
#
_entry.id   AF-A0A2Z6EVX9-F1
#
_cell.length_a   1.000
_cell.length_b   1.000
_cell.length_c   1.000
_cell.angle_alpha   90.00
_cell.angle_beta   90.00
_cell.angle_gamma   90.00
#
_symmetry.space_group_name_H-M   'P 1'
#
loop_
_entity.id
_entity.type
_entity.pdbx_description
1 polymer ?
#
loop_
_entity_poly.entity_id
_entity_poly.type
_entity_poly.pdbx_seq_one_letter_code
_entity_poly.pdbx_strand_id
1 'polypeptide(L)'
;MSRSLNKALKRMFDNGKKWKKDDKDWGNEIKDFTSLQEISKENLLYVEEKTKDLTEQEQVLVDAVLGLDFHALHASPSDLGDDNTLLSRKQVKVKSKEFARNNTEQDDLDAVKTDDFVFFTLETSEQVMKPKSRFGNKTYLASIQNNQELRNGFIVLHDPAAAPSSVAHYTSAIGRRIPDMTGAEEQDQLGGTYEQLAHAILDYGDSDNKRRHEKGNEPYNCMVESRDWKSAQKYIALNLIKAIRSVTNEDDKNKLLSMTNAREVNDLISSFFGIQLLVAQKVSAPWIKGEIEQSADPQELALSEGTLSDNTEDEGEQEVK
;
A
#
# COMPACT_ATOMS: atom_id res chain seq x y z
N MET A 1 -14.95 -20.90 -8.10
CA MET A 1 -14.16 -19.67 -8.38
C MET A 1 -15.13 -18.51 -8.57
N SER A 2 -14.90 -17.34 -7.94
CA SER A 2 -15.91 -16.27 -7.96
C SER A 2 -15.99 -15.59 -9.34
N ARG A 3 -17.16 -15.69 -9.97
CA ARG A 3 -17.48 -14.99 -11.23
C ARG A 3 -17.33 -13.46 -11.10
N SER A 4 -17.46 -12.90 -9.89
CA SER A 4 -17.27 -11.47 -9.63
C SER A 4 -15.82 -11.03 -9.81
N LEU A 5 -14.87 -11.82 -9.30
CA LEU A 5 -13.45 -11.50 -9.33
C LEU A 5 -12.90 -11.50 -10.76
N ASN A 6 -13.21 -12.51 -11.57
CA ASN A 6 -12.80 -12.54 -12.97
C ASN A 6 -13.37 -11.36 -13.77
N LYS A 7 -14.62 -10.95 -13.49
CA LYS A 7 -15.22 -9.76 -14.14
C LYS A 7 -14.52 -8.47 -13.71
N ALA A 8 -14.17 -8.34 -12.44
CA ALA A 8 -13.48 -7.17 -11.91
C ALA A 8 -12.04 -7.06 -12.46
N LEU A 9 -11.29 -8.18 -12.46
CA LEU A 9 -9.95 -8.27 -13.04
C LEU A 9 -9.95 -7.93 -14.53
N LYS A 10 -10.83 -8.59 -15.30
CA LYS A 10 -10.99 -8.30 -16.74
C LYS A 10 -11.27 -6.83 -16.99
N ARG A 11 -12.14 -6.20 -16.20
CA ARG A 11 -12.41 -4.77 -16.32
C ARG A 11 -11.18 -3.91 -16.00
N MET A 12 -10.47 -4.21 -14.93
CA MET A 12 -9.28 -3.48 -14.51
C MET A 12 -8.26 -3.48 -15.63
N PHE A 13 -7.84 -4.65 -16.11
CA PHE A 13 -6.79 -4.79 -17.11
C PHE A 13 -7.23 -4.38 -18.52
N ASP A 14 -8.44 -4.74 -18.96
CA ASP A 14 -8.88 -4.40 -20.32
C ASP A 14 -9.17 -2.90 -20.50
N ASN A 15 -9.59 -2.20 -19.45
CA ASN A 15 -10.11 -0.84 -19.58
C ASN A 15 -9.24 0.23 -18.91
N GLY A 16 -8.32 -0.14 -18.02
CA GLY A 16 -7.46 0.83 -17.34
C GLY A 16 -6.31 1.27 -18.26
N LYS A 17 -6.19 2.58 -18.48
CA LYS A 17 -5.16 3.15 -19.36
C LYS A 17 -3.74 2.83 -18.88
N LYS A 18 -3.48 2.76 -17.57
CA LYS A 18 -2.15 2.44 -17.02
C LYS A 18 -1.68 1.03 -17.33
N TRP A 19 -2.58 0.13 -17.70
CA TRP A 19 -2.23 -1.24 -18.11
C TRP A 19 -1.87 -1.33 -19.60
N LYS A 20 -1.92 -0.20 -20.33
CA LYS A 20 -1.65 -0.12 -21.76
C LYS A 20 -0.74 1.07 -22.03
N LYS A 21 0.57 0.83 -22.14
CA LYS A 21 1.55 1.90 -22.40
C LYS A 21 2.43 1.52 -23.59
N ASP A 22 2.72 2.48 -24.45
CA ASP A 22 3.66 2.33 -25.56
C ASP A 22 3.35 1.12 -26.46
N ASP A 23 2.07 0.95 -26.81
CA ASP A 23 1.51 -0.19 -27.58
C ASP A 23 1.69 -1.58 -26.93
N LYS A 24 2.17 -1.62 -25.69
CA LYS A 24 2.25 -2.83 -24.86
C LYS A 24 1.03 -2.91 -23.94
N ASP A 25 0.33 -4.02 -24.01
CA ASP A 25 -0.75 -4.35 -23.07
C ASP A 25 -0.14 -5.16 -21.91
N TRP A 26 0.21 -4.42 -20.87
CA TRP A 26 0.80 -4.93 -19.64
C TRP A 26 -0.18 -5.76 -18.80
N GLY A 27 -1.49 -5.53 -19.00
CA GLY A 27 -2.54 -6.27 -18.32
C GLY A 27 -2.97 -7.56 -19.03
N ASN A 28 -2.61 -7.74 -20.31
CA ASN A 28 -3.16 -8.80 -21.16
C ASN A 28 -2.81 -10.22 -20.72
N GLU A 29 -1.77 -10.40 -19.91
CA GLU A 29 -1.44 -11.70 -19.32
C GLU A 29 -2.46 -12.06 -18.22
N ILE A 30 -3.07 -11.07 -17.54
CA ILE A 30 -4.04 -11.26 -16.45
C ILE A 30 -5.48 -11.09 -16.94
N LYS A 31 -6.07 -12.19 -17.41
CA LYS A 31 -7.45 -12.22 -17.93
C LYS A 31 -8.48 -12.65 -16.89
N ASP A 32 -8.01 -13.33 -15.86
CA ASP A 32 -8.82 -13.96 -14.83
C ASP A 32 -7.98 -14.22 -13.58
N PHE A 33 -8.59 -14.87 -12.59
CA PHE A 33 -7.87 -15.21 -11.38
C PHE A 33 -6.79 -16.28 -11.60
N THR A 34 -6.95 -17.19 -12.55
CA THR A 34 -5.96 -18.26 -12.80
C THR A 34 -4.64 -17.66 -13.27
N SER A 35 -4.71 -16.76 -14.25
CA SER A 35 -3.54 -15.99 -14.72
C SER A 35 -2.93 -15.12 -13.62
N LEU A 36 -3.75 -14.52 -12.75
CA LEU A 36 -3.23 -13.82 -11.56
C LEU A 36 -2.48 -14.74 -10.59
N GLN A 37 -2.91 -16.00 -10.41
CA GLN A 37 -2.20 -16.97 -9.59
C GLN A 37 -0.86 -17.37 -10.21
N GLU A 38 -0.77 -17.45 -11.53
CA GLU A 38 0.49 -17.72 -12.23
C GLU A 38 1.49 -16.58 -11.99
N ILE A 39 1.07 -15.33 -12.21
CA ILE A 39 1.92 -14.16 -11.93
C ILE A 39 2.28 -14.05 -10.45
N SER A 40 1.34 -14.36 -9.55
CA SER A 40 1.63 -14.40 -8.11
C SER A 40 2.75 -15.36 -7.77
N LYS A 41 2.82 -16.53 -8.42
CA LYS A 41 3.89 -17.51 -8.22
C LYS A 41 5.20 -17.01 -8.80
N GLU A 42 5.17 -16.44 -10.00
CA GLU A 42 6.36 -15.86 -10.62
C GLU A 42 6.96 -14.72 -9.79
N ASN A 43 6.11 -13.85 -9.25
CA ASN A 43 6.54 -12.76 -8.37
C ASN A 43 7.16 -13.29 -7.07
N LEU A 44 6.58 -14.33 -6.47
CA LEU A 44 7.15 -14.97 -5.29
C LEU A 44 8.50 -15.63 -5.60
N LEU A 45 8.58 -16.43 -6.66
CA LEU A 45 9.84 -17.07 -7.07
C LEU A 45 10.94 -16.04 -7.37
N TYR A 46 10.57 -14.93 -8.00
CA TYR A 46 11.51 -13.84 -8.27
C TYR A 46 12.09 -13.25 -6.98
N VAL A 47 11.23 -12.92 -6.00
CA VAL A 47 11.74 -12.33 -4.76
C VAL A 47 12.52 -13.37 -3.96
N GLU A 48 12.10 -14.64 -3.94
CA GLU A 48 12.85 -15.75 -3.32
C GLU A 48 14.27 -15.88 -3.88
N GLU A 49 14.44 -15.80 -5.19
CA GLU A 49 15.78 -15.86 -5.80
C GLU A 49 16.63 -14.63 -5.43
N LYS A 50 16.03 -13.44 -5.35
CA LYS A 50 16.73 -12.20 -4.97
C LYS A 50 17.08 -12.15 -3.49
N THR A 51 16.32 -12.86 -2.66
CA THR A 51 16.54 -12.99 -1.22
C THR A 51 17.07 -14.36 -0.84
N LYS A 52 17.72 -15.08 -1.77
CA LYS A 52 18.38 -16.33 -1.43
C LYS A 52 19.44 -16.11 -0.36
N ASP A 53 19.74 -17.19 0.36
CA ASP A 53 20.75 -17.21 1.42
C ASP A 53 20.47 -16.15 2.49
N LEU A 54 19.32 -16.26 3.16
CA LEU A 54 18.97 -15.38 4.27
C LEU A 54 19.99 -15.52 5.40
N THR A 55 20.45 -14.38 5.93
CA THR A 55 21.22 -14.37 7.19
C THR A 55 20.32 -14.75 8.36
N GLU A 56 20.92 -15.08 9.51
CA GLU A 56 20.15 -15.40 10.72
C GLU A 56 19.21 -14.27 11.14
N GLN A 57 19.65 -13.01 11.05
CA GLN A 57 18.83 -11.85 11.38
C GLN A 57 17.70 -11.62 10.38
N GLU A 58 17.97 -11.80 9.08
CA GLU A 58 16.93 -11.72 8.06
C GLU A 58 15.87 -12.82 8.25
N GLN A 59 16.30 -14.03 8.62
CA GLN A 59 15.39 -15.13 8.93
C GLN A 59 14.52 -14.80 10.15
N VAL A 60 15.08 -14.16 11.19
CA VAL A 60 14.31 -13.71 12.37
C VAL A 60 13.21 -12.73 11.96
N LEU A 61 13.50 -11.74 11.11
CA LEU A 61 12.47 -10.82 10.61
C LEU A 61 11.42 -11.56 9.76
N VAL A 62 11.84 -12.47 8.89
CA VAL A 62 10.92 -13.28 8.07
C VAL A 62 9.98 -14.10 8.97
N ASP A 63 10.52 -14.81 9.96
CA ASP A 63 9.74 -15.62 10.89
C ASP A 63 8.78 -14.77 11.72
N ALA A 64 9.21 -13.57 12.13
CA ALA A 64 8.35 -12.61 12.81
C ALA A 64 7.16 -12.20 11.93
N VAL A 65 7.40 -11.77 10.68
CA VAL A 65 6.32 -11.39 9.74
C VAL A 65 5.37 -12.56 9.47
N LEU A 66 5.89 -13.77 9.32
CA LEU A 66 5.08 -14.98 9.09
C LEU A 66 4.28 -15.41 10.33
N GLY A 67 4.74 -15.06 11.54
CA GLY A 67 4.10 -15.34 12.81
C GLY A 67 3.01 -14.33 13.21
N LEU A 68 3.02 -13.13 12.62
CA LEU A 68 2.05 -12.08 12.93
C LEU A 68 0.67 -12.32 12.32
N ASP A 69 -0.34 -11.82 13.03
CA ASP A 69 -1.69 -11.67 12.51
C ASP A 69 -1.81 -10.40 11.67
N PHE A 70 -2.59 -10.49 10.59
CA PHE A 70 -2.78 -9.38 9.65
C PHE A 70 -4.26 -9.07 9.55
N HIS A 71 -4.52 -7.78 9.47
CA HIS A 71 -5.84 -7.21 9.48
C HIS A 71 -6.03 -6.38 8.22
N ALA A 72 -7.23 -6.47 7.66
CA ALA A 72 -7.68 -5.66 6.56
C ALA A 72 -8.45 -4.47 7.13
N LEU A 73 -7.88 -3.28 7.02
CA LEU A 73 -8.49 -2.02 7.43
C LEU A 73 -9.21 -1.37 6.25
N HIS A 74 -10.53 -1.18 6.36
CA HIS A 74 -11.31 -0.35 5.45
C HIS A 74 -11.68 0.96 6.11
N ALA A 75 -11.67 2.06 5.35
CA ALA A 75 -12.12 3.38 5.81
C ALA A 75 -13.29 3.86 4.93
N SER A 76 -14.31 4.40 5.57
CA SER A 76 -15.57 4.82 4.95
C SER A 76 -16.04 6.16 5.53
N PRO A 77 -16.72 7.02 4.75
CA PRO A 77 -17.31 8.25 5.27
C PRO A 77 -18.69 8.00 5.91
N SER A 78 -19.24 6.80 5.75
CA SER A 78 -20.56 6.40 6.20
C SER A 78 -20.54 5.06 6.92
N ASP A 79 -21.56 4.83 7.76
CA ASP A 79 -21.82 3.52 8.35
C ASP A 79 -22.02 2.43 7.30
N LEU A 80 -21.76 1.19 7.70
CA LEU A 80 -22.23 0.04 6.94
C LEU A 80 -23.76 0.07 6.98
N GLY A 81 -24.39 -0.27 5.85
CA GLY A 81 -25.84 -0.45 5.85
C GLY A 81 -26.26 -1.66 6.68
N ASP A 82 -27.57 -1.87 6.80
CA ASP A 82 -28.19 -2.94 7.60
C ASP A 82 -27.67 -4.37 7.28
N ASP A 83 -27.10 -4.57 6.09
CA ASP A 83 -26.51 -5.84 5.65
C ASP A 83 -25.03 -6.02 6.03
N ASN A 84 -24.44 -5.09 6.81
CA ASN A 84 -23.03 -5.05 7.20
C ASN A 84 -22.09 -5.34 6.03
N THR A 85 -22.43 -4.87 4.82
CA THR A 85 -21.71 -5.20 3.60
C THR A 85 -20.93 -3.99 3.10
N LEU A 86 -19.63 -4.18 2.94
CA LEU A 86 -18.75 -3.27 2.22
C LEU A 86 -18.97 -3.43 0.72
N LEU A 87 -19.09 -2.31 0.02
CA LEU A 87 -19.40 -2.26 -1.41
C LEU A 87 -18.30 -1.51 -2.15
N SER A 88 -17.91 -2.02 -3.33
CA SER A 88 -17.06 -1.26 -4.24
C SER A 88 -17.78 0.00 -4.70
N ARG A 89 -17.03 1.02 -5.12
CA ARG A 89 -17.59 2.29 -5.62
C ARG A 89 -18.65 2.06 -6.69
N LYS A 90 -18.40 1.11 -7.61
CA LYS A 90 -19.34 0.76 -8.67
C LYS A 90 -20.63 0.15 -8.12
N GLN A 91 -20.56 -0.70 -7.10
CA GLN A 91 -21.76 -1.27 -6.45
C GLN A 91 -22.54 -0.21 -5.66
N VAL A 92 -21.85 0.74 -5.00
CA VAL A 92 -22.51 1.87 -4.31
C VAL A 92 -23.33 2.70 -5.29
N LYS A 93 -22.76 3.03 -6.46
CA LYS A 93 -23.46 3.77 -7.53
C LYS A 93 -24.69 3.02 -8.05
N VAL A 94 -24.58 1.72 -8.30
CA VAL A 94 -25.70 0.88 -8.75
C VAL A 94 -26.83 0.86 -7.72
N LYS A 95 -26.49 0.82 -6.43
CA LYS A 95 -27.48 0.82 -5.33
C LYS A 95 -28.00 2.23 -4.97
N SER A 96 -27.65 3.27 -5.73
CA SER A 96 -28.09 4.66 -5.51
C SER A 96 -27.84 5.20 -4.09
N LYS A 97 -26.80 4.69 -3.41
CA LYS A 97 -26.36 5.25 -2.13
C LYS A 97 -25.52 6.51 -2.40
N GLU A 98 -25.71 7.55 -1.59
CA GLU A 98 -24.88 8.75 -1.68
C GLU A 98 -23.40 8.38 -1.46
N PHE A 99 -22.53 8.94 -2.30
CA PHE A 99 -21.09 8.67 -2.25
C PHE A 99 -20.34 9.98 -2.46
N ALA A 100 -19.37 10.26 -1.59
CA ALA A 100 -18.50 11.42 -1.69
C ALA A 100 -17.68 11.37 -2.99
N ARG A 101 -18.12 12.10 -4.02
CA ARG A 101 -17.49 12.06 -5.35
C ARG A 101 -16.04 12.53 -5.33
N ASN A 102 -15.66 13.34 -4.34
CA ASN A 102 -14.38 14.02 -4.23
C ASN A 102 -13.24 13.13 -3.68
N ASN A 103 -13.53 11.91 -3.20
CA ASN A 103 -12.50 11.04 -2.61
C ASN A 103 -11.67 10.26 -3.65
N THR A 104 -12.07 10.30 -4.93
CA THR A 104 -11.34 9.66 -6.03
C THR A 104 -11.53 10.50 -7.29
N GLU A 105 -10.44 10.92 -7.91
CA GLU A 105 -10.48 11.70 -9.13
C GLU A 105 -10.92 10.82 -10.31
N GLN A 106 -11.59 11.41 -11.30
CA GLN A 106 -12.06 10.65 -12.46
C GLN A 106 -10.88 10.09 -13.26
N ASP A 107 -9.76 10.81 -13.29
CA ASP A 107 -8.53 10.37 -13.94
C ASP A 107 -7.94 9.12 -13.26
N ASP A 108 -7.96 9.02 -11.92
CA ASP A 108 -7.57 7.79 -11.20
C ASP A 108 -8.43 6.60 -11.65
N LEU A 109 -9.75 6.81 -11.71
CA LEU A 109 -10.69 5.75 -12.09
C LEU A 109 -10.47 5.31 -13.54
N ASP A 110 -10.18 6.24 -14.44
CA ASP A 110 -9.94 5.95 -15.85
C ASP A 110 -8.56 5.34 -16.09
N ALA A 111 -7.58 5.71 -15.27
CA ALA A 111 -6.22 5.20 -15.29
C ALA A 111 -6.17 3.71 -14.92
N VAL A 112 -6.79 3.29 -13.82
CA VAL A 112 -6.64 1.91 -13.32
C VAL A 112 -7.88 1.04 -13.38
N LYS A 113 -9.09 1.62 -13.47
CA LYS A 113 -10.38 0.90 -13.52
C LYS A 113 -10.60 -0.12 -12.40
N THR A 114 -10.10 0.20 -11.21
CA THR A 114 -10.25 -0.60 -9.99
C THR A 114 -11.55 -0.28 -9.21
N ASP A 115 -12.49 0.43 -9.83
CA ASP A 115 -13.74 0.89 -9.22
C ASP A 115 -14.73 -0.22 -8.83
N ASP A 116 -14.45 -1.46 -9.26
CA ASP A 116 -15.22 -2.67 -8.91
C ASP A 116 -14.59 -3.47 -7.76
N PHE A 117 -13.57 -2.94 -7.08
CA PHE A 117 -12.96 -3.54 -5.89
C PHE A 117 -13.30 -2.78 -4.60
N VAL A 118 -13.35 -3.51 -3.50
CA VAL A 118 -13.28 -2.99 -2.13
C VAL A 118 -11.80 -3.02 -1.72
N PHE A 119 -11.31 -1.89 -1.22
CA PHE A 119 -9.91 -1.72 -0.84
C PHE A 119 -9.74 -1.83 0.67
N PHE A 120 -8.68 -2.51 1.07
CA PHE A 120 -8.26 -2.57 2.46
C PHE A 120 -6.78 -2.24 2.55
N THR A 121 -6.38 -1.43 3.53
CA THR A 121 -4.99 -1.32 3.95
C THR A 121 -4.65 -2.54 4.80
N LEU A 122 -3.47 -3.13 4.62
CA LEU A 122 -3.00 -4.19 5.52
C LEU A 122 -2.36 -3.59 6.77
N GLU A 123 -2.72 -4.11 7.93
CA GLU A 123 -2.12 -3.77 9.22
C GLU A 123 -1.75 -5.05 9.99
N THR A 124 -0.69 -5.01 10.80
CA THR A 124 -0.28 -6.14 11.65
C THR A 124 -0.76 -6.01 13.10
N SER A 125 -1.47 -4.93 13.43
CA SER A 125 -2.03 -4.67 14.75
C SER A 125 -3.52 -5.01 14.80
N GLU A 126 -4.01 -5.42 15.98
CA GLU A 126 -5.45 -5.53 16.27
C GLU A 126 -6.11 -4.16 16.53
N GLN A 127 -5.30 -3.10 16.68
CA GLN A 127 -5.75 -1.73 16.81
C GLN A 127 -5.48 -0.98 15.50
N VAL A 128 -6.38 -0.05 15.15
CA VAL A 128 -6.23 0.79 13.95
C VAL A 128 -4.97 1.63 14.08
N MET A 129 -3.99 1.39 13.20
CA MET A 129 -2.71 2.10 13.19
C MET A 129 -2.69 3.29 12.23
N LYS A 130 -3.64 3.33 11.29
CA LYS A 130 -3.80 4.44 10.35
C LYS A 130 -4.63 5.57 10.96
N PRO A 131 -4.02 6.71 11.32
CA PRO A 131 -4.71 7.77 12.07
C PRO A 131 -5.73 8.53 11.23
N LYS A 132 -5.54 8.61 9.91
CA LYS A 132 -6.40 9.39 8.99
C LYS A 132 -6.54 8.67 7.65
N SER A 133 -7.72 8.77 7.05
CA SER A 133 -7.98 8.28 5.69
C SER A 133 -8.78 9.30 4.89
N ARG A 134 -8.33 9.60 3.67
CA ARG A 134 -9.10 10.43 2.72
C ARG A 134 -10.44 9.80 2.34
N PHE A 135 -10.61 8.51 2.61
CA PHE A 135 -11.85 7.79 2.31
C PHE A 135 -12.87 7.87 3.44
N GLY A 136 -12.54 8.47 4.58
CA GLY A 136 -13.46 8.72 5.69
C GLY A 136 -12.86 8.44 7.06
N ASN A 137 -13.57 8.85 8.11
CA ASN A 137 -13.16 8.73 9.51
C ASN A 137 -13.68 7.46 10.19
N LYS A 138 -14.61 6.72 9.56
CA LYS A 138 -15.08 5.44 10.08
C LYS A 138 -14.18 4.33 9.60
N THR A 139 -13.62 3.57 10.53
CA THR A 139 -12.70 2.48 10.24
C THR A 139 -13.26 1.13 10.64
N TYR A 140 -12.99 0.14 9.80
CA TYR A 140 -13.44 -1.22 9.95
C TYR A 140 -12.26 -2.17 9.80
N LEU A 141 -11.96 -2.92 10.86
CA LEU A 141 -10.82 -3.81 10.93
C LEU A 141 -11.28 -5.27 10.97
N ALA A 142 -10.64 -6.14 10.18
CA ALA A 142 -10.97 -7.55 10.14
C ALA A 142 -9.72 -8.42 9.96
N SER A 143 -9.60 -9.49 10.76
CA SER A 143 -8.52 -10.48 10.60
C SER A 143 -8.65 -11.21 9.26
N ILE A 144 -7.55 -11.30 8.51
CA ILE A 144 -7.49 -12.00 7.22
C ILE A 144 -7.40 -13.52 7.44
N GLN A 145 -6.69 -13.93 8.50
CA GLN A 145 -6.56 -15.31 8.95
C GLN A 145 -7.92 -15.94 9.28
N ASN A 146 -8.93 -15.17 9.64
CA ASN A 146 -10.23 -15.73 10.03
C ASN A 146 -11.34 -15.47 9.00
N ASN A 147 -10.98 -15.01 7.80
CA ASN A 147 -11.94 -14.46 6.86
C ASN A 147 -11.73 -14.93 5.42
N GLN A 148 -12.56 -15.89 5.00
CA GLN A 148 -12.49 -16.47 3.66
C GLN A 148 -12.84 -15.48 2.55
N GLU A 149 -13.67 -14.47 2.81
CA GLU A 149 -14.02 -13.46 1.79
C GLU A 149 -12.83 -12.55 1.48
N LEU A 150 -12.09 -12.13 2.51
CA LEU A 150 -10.87 -11.33 2.33
C LEU A 150 -9.79 -12.08 1.56
N ARG A 151 -9.72 -13.41 1.71
CA ARG A 151 -8.80 -14.26 0.95
C ARG A 151 -9.23 -14.52 -0.49
N ASN A 152 -10.41 -14.06 -0.90
CA ASN A 152 -10.88 -14.11 -2.29
C ASN A 152 -10.55 -12.82 -3.06
N GLY A 153 -9.35 -12.30 -2.84
CA GLY A 153 -8.83 -11.11 -3.50
C GLY A 153 -7.37 -11.26 -3.93
N PHE A 154 -6.69 -10.14 -4.06
CA PHE A 154 -5.24 -10.07 -4.28
C PHE A 154 -4.64 -8.89 -3.55
N ILE A 155 -3.34 -8.96 -3.30
CA ILE A 155 -2.55 -7.94 -2.64
C ILE A 155 -1.72 -7.21 -3.70
N VAL A 156 -1.58 -5.91 -3.54
CA VAL A 156 -0.61 -5.07 -4.25
C VAL A 156 0.28 -4.39 -3.22
N LEU A 157 1.61 -4.41 -3.40
CA LEU A 157 2.52 -3.70 -2.48
C LEU A 157 2.42 -2.17 -2.61
N HIS A 158 1.98 -1.68 -3.77
CA HIS A 158 1.83 -0.26 -4.06
C HIS A 158 0.42 0.03 -4.57
N ASP A 159 -0.10 1.21 -4.22
CA ASP A 159 -1.39 1.67 -4.75
C ASP A 159 -1.31 1.78 -6.29
N PRO A 160 -2.13 1.04 -7.05
CA PRO A 160 -2.09 1.11 -8.51
C PRO A 160 -2.55 2.49 -9.03
N ALA A 161 -3.48 3.15 -8.33
CA ALA A 161 -3.98 4.47 -8.69
C ALA A 161 -2.95 5.55 -8.36
N ALA A 162 -2.33 5.45 -7.18
CA ALA A 162 -1.37 6.42 -6.65
C ALA A 162 0.05 5.83 -6.55
N ALA A 163 0.54 5.16 -7.60
CA ALA A 163 1.88 4.60 -7.62
C ALA A 163 2.88 5.71 -7.22
N PRO A 164 3.57 5.58 -6.09
CA PRO A 164 4.38 6.67 -5.54
C PRO A 164 5.41 7.12 -6.56
N SER A 165 5.36 8.41 -6.87
CA SER A 165 5.95 8.94 -8.10
C SER A 165 7.39 9.42 -7.94
N SER A 166 7.97 9.36 -6.74
CA SER A 166 9.34 9.80 -6.51
C SER A 166 10.00 9.17 -5.29
N VAL A 167 11.33 9.11 -5.36
CA VAL A 167 12.23 8.80 -4.24
C VAL A 167 11.89 9.68 -3.03
N ALA A 168 11.75 10.99 -3.24
CA ALA A 168 11.43 11.95 -2.19
C ALA A 168 10.15 11.62 -1.40
N HIS A 169 9.12 11.08 -2.07
CA HIS A 169 7.90 10.65 -1.37
C HIS A 169 8.19 9.52 -0.38
N TYR A 170 8.95 8.52 -0.80
CA TYR A 170 9.34 7.40 0.07
C TYR A 170 10.31 7.82 1.15
N THR A 171 11.32 8.63 0.84
CA THR A 171 12.25 9.19 1.83
C THR A 171 11.48 9.87 2.97
N SER A 172 10.49 10.71 2.62
CA SER A 172 9.63 11.37 3.60
C SER A 172 8.70 10.40 4.37
N ALA A 173 8.15 9.38 3.70
CA ALA A 173 7.32 8.38 4.35
C ALA A 173 8.10 7.53 5.36
N ILE A 174 9.30 7.07 4.98
CA ILE A 174 10.19 6.26 5.81
C ILE A 174 10.68 7.10 6.99
N GLY A 175 11.22 8.30 6.76
CA GLY A 175 11.76 9.13 7.83
C GLY A 175 10.74 9.56 8.87
N ARG A 176 9.45 9.68 8.51
CA ARG A 176 8.37 9.99 9.47
C ARG A 176 8.01 8.82 10.39
N ARG A 177 8.09 7.58 9.89
CA ARG A 177 7.65 6.38 10.62
C ARG A 177 8.80 5.64 11.28
N ILE A 178 10.00 5.78 10.74
CA ILE A 178 11.22 5.13 11.23
C ILE A 178 12.29 6.22 11.38
N PRO A 179 12.11 7.13 12.37
CA PRO A 179 13.06 8.21 12.58
C PRO A 179 14.41 7.69 13.08
N ASP A 180 15.39 8.59 13.20
CA ASP A 180 16.68 8.34 13.83
C ASP A 180 17.50 7.23 13.15
N MET A 181 17.50 7.19 11.82
CA MET A 181 18.51 6.43 11.07
C MET A 181 19.82 7.22 11.03
N THR A 182 20.90 6.58 11.43
CA THR A 182 22.23 7.19 11.60
C THR A 182 22.85 7.59 10.27
N GLY A 183 22.52 6.88 9.18
CA GLY A 183 22.90 7.21 7.81
C GLY A 183 21.87 8.06 7.06
N ALA A 184 20.95 8.75 7.74
CA ALA A 184 19.92 9.56 7.08
C ALA A 184 20.46 10.77 6.30
N GLU A 185 21.63 11.30 6.68
CA GLU A 185 22.30 12.42 5.99
C GLU A 185 23.18 11.92 4.82
N GLU A 186 23.28 12.71 3.74
CA GLU A 186 24.11 12.40 2.56
C GLU A 186 25.57 12.17 2.96
N GLN A 187 26.01 10.90 2.98
CA GLN A 187 27.42 10.53 2.96
C GLN A 187 27.79 10.13 1.54
N ASP A 188 28.22 11.12 0.74
CA ASP A 188 28.70 10.95 -0.63
C ASP A 188 27.70 10.28 -1.61
N GLN A 189 28.15 10.02 -2.85
CA GLN A 189 27.41 9.75 -4.10
C GLN A 189 26.30 8.66 -4.09
N LEU A 190 26.05 7.98 -2.97
CA LEU A 190 25.11 6.85 -2.82
C LEU A 190 23.78 7.21 -2.13
N GLY A 191 23.61 8.45 -1.66
CA GLY A 191 22.43 8.89 -0.93
C GLY A 191 22.34 8.30 0.49
N GLY A 192 21.62 8.97 1.38
CA GLY A 192 21.38 8.48 2.75
C GLY A 192 20.50 7.23 2.79
N THR A 193 20.41 6.56 3.95
CA THR A 193 19.65 5.30 4.14
C THR A 193 18.22 5.37 3.60
N TYR A 194 17.52 6.49 3.82
CA TYR A 194 16.15 6.67 3.33
C TYR A 194 16.06 6.72 1.80
N GLU A 195 17.04 7.31 1.13
CA GLU A 195 17.11 7.37 -0.32
C GLU A 195 17.46 6.00 -0.91
N GLN A 196 18.40 5.27 -0.31
CA GLN A 196 18.73 3.89 -0.69
C GLN A 196 17.51 2.98 -0.61
N LEU A 197 16.76 3.04 0.49
CA LEU A 197 15.50 2.30 0.64
C LEU A 197 14.47 2.72 -0.41
N ALA A 198 14.27 4.02 -0.60
CA ALA A 198 13.34 4.55 -1.60
C ALA A 198 13.67 4.07 -3.02
N HIS A 199 14.95 4.03 -3.40
CA HIS A 199 15.40 3.50 -4.68
C HIS A 199 15.18 2.00 -4.80
N ALA A 200 15.42 1.22 -3.74
CA ALA A 200 15.21 -0.23 -3.76
C ALA A 200 13.72 -0.61 -3.81
N ILE A 201 12.88 0.14 -3.11
CA ILE A 201 11.42 0.00 -3.16
C ILE A 201 10.90 0.33 -4.56
N LEU A 202 11.41 1.40 -5.17
CA LEU A 202 11.08 1.81 -6.54
C LEU A 202 11.87 1.03 -7.60
N ASP A 203 12.63 -0.01 -7.24
CA ASP A 203 13.41 -0.87 -8.14
C ASP A 203 14.21 -0.09 -9.23
N TYR A 204 14.77 1.08 -8.89
CA TYR A 204 15.50 1.94 -9.84
C TYR A 204 16.86 1.35 -10.30
N GLY A 205 17.24 0.15 -9.83
CA GLY A 205 18.63 -0.31 -9.86
C GLY A 205 18.94 -1.72 -10.42
N ASP A 206 17.98 -2.51 -10.89
CA ASP A 206 18.29 -3.88 -11.40
C ASP A 206 18.53 -3.88 -12.92
N SER A 207 19.79 -3.62 -13.32
CA SER A 207 20.18 -3.58 -14.74
C SER A 207 20.37 -4.95 -15.40
N ASP A 208 20.26 -6.04 -14.66
CA ASP A 208 20.68 -7.37 -15.14
C ASP A 208 19.53 -8.21 -15.70
N ASN A 209 18.27 -7.75 -15.58
CA ASN A 209 17.13 -8.48 -16.11
C ASN A 209 16.57 -7.82 -17.38
N LYS A 210 17.09 -8.19 -18.55
CA LYS A 210 16.65 -7.68 -19.87
C LYS A 210 15.14 -7.83 -20.13
N ARG A 211 14.43 -8.79 -19.50
CA ARG A 211 12.96 -8.89 -19.58
C ARG A 211 12.23 -7.80 -18.77
N ARG A 212 12.86 -7.27 -17.72
CA ARG A 212 12.31 -6.21 -16.84
C ARG A 212 12.87 -4.82 -17.10
N HIS A 213 13.98 -4.68 -17.82
CA HIS A 213 14.44 -3.39 -18.36
C HIS A 213 13.43 -2.74 -19.30
N GLU A 214 12.64 -3.55 -20.01
CA GLU A 214 11.51 -3.07 -20.82
C GLU A 214 10.18 -2.97 -20.04
N LYS A 215 10.14 -3.45 -18.79
CA LYS A 215 8.92 -3.69 -17.97
C LYS A 215 9.01 -3.12 -16.53
N GLY A 216 9.79 -2.05 -16.30
CA GLY A 216 10.08 -1.51 -14.96
C GLY A 216 8.83 -1.05 -14.18
N ASN A 217 8.84 -1.14 -12.84
CA ASN A 217 7.76 -0.68 -11.92
C ASN A 217 6.32 -0.93 -12.39
N GLU A 218 6.10 -1.99 -13.17
CA GLU A 218 4.77 -2.29 -13.64
C GLU A 218 3.93 -2.80 -12.47
N PRO A 219 2.71 -2.25 -12.23
CA PRO A 219 1.97 -2.50 -11.00
C PRO A 219 1.54 -3.96 -10.78
N TYR A 220 1.79 -4.87 -11.73
CA TYR A 220 1.54 -6.30 -11.55
C TYR A 220 2.76 -7.09 -11.03
N ASN A 221 3.98 -6.53 -11.11
CA ASN A 221 5.18 -7.16 -10.51
C ASN A 221 5.16 -7.10 -8.98
N CYS A 222 4.24 -6.32 -8.41
CA CYS A 222 4.00 -6.17 -6.97
C CYS A 222 2.68 -6.83 -6.52
N MET A 223 2.13 -7.76 -7.32
CA MET A 223 0.85 -8.44 -7.04
C MET A 223 1.04 -9.87 -6.57
N VAL A 224 0.28 -10.28 -5.55
CA VAL A 224 0.12 -11.69 -5.16
C VAL A 224 -1.33 -12.02 -4.85
N GLU A 225 -1.72 -13.26 -5.12
CA GLU A 225 -3.04 -13.75 -4.76
C GLU A 225 -3.16 -13.95 -3.24
N SER A 226 -4.36 -13.80 -2.69
CA SER A 226 -4.56 -13.82 -1.22
C SER A 226 -5.16 -15.11 -0.66
N ARG A 227 -5.47 -16.12 -1.50
CA ARG A 227 -6.04 -17.38 -1.01
C ARG A 227 -5.02 -18.16 -0.21
N ASP A 228 -3.81 -18.26 -0.76
CA ASP A 228 -2.65 -18.75 -0.04
C ASP A 228 -2.02 -17.61 0.77
N TRP A 229 -2.65 -17.32 1.90
CA TRP A 229 -2.23 -16.24 2.78
C TRP A 229 -0.79 -16.40 3.27
N LYS A 230 -0.30 -17.63 3.49
CA LYS A 230 1.08 -17.84 3.95
C LYS A 230 2.10 -17.49 2.87
N SER A 231 1.83 -17.85 1.61
CA SER A 231 2.65 -17.40 0.48
C SER A 231 2.61 -15.89 0.30
N ALA A 232 1.45 -15.25 0.54
CA ALA A 232 1.34 -13.79 0.49
C ALA A 232 2.13 -13.10 1.63
N GLN A 233 2.08 -13.62 2.85
CA GLN A 233 2.90 -13.12 3.97
C GLN A 233 4.40 -13.28 3.66
N LYS A 234 4.79 -14.44 3.11
CA LYS A 234 6.17 -14.70 2.69
C LYS A 234 6.62 -13.68 1.64
N TYR A 235 5.78 -13.42 0.64
CA TYR A 235 6.06 -12.42 -0.37
C TYR A 235 6.31 -11.02 0.23
N ILE A 236 5.49 -10.59 1.19
CA ILE A 236 5.67 -9.31 1.90
C ILE A 236 7.01 -9.33 2.66
N ALA A 237 7.28 -10.37 3.44
CA ALA A 237 8.49 -10.50 4.23
C ALA A 237 9.75 -10.42 3.36
N LEU A 238 9.78 -11.16 2.24
CA LEU A 238 10.93 -11.17 1.35
C LEU A 238 11.11 -9.84 0.60
N ASN A 239 10.04 -9.12 0.28
CA ASN A 239 10.19 -7.77 -0.28
C ASN A 239 10.77 -6.77 0.74
N LEU A 240 10.46 -6.92 2.03
CA LEU A 240 11.14 -6.15 3.09
C LEU A 240 12.64 -6.47 3.10
N ILE A 241 13.02 -7.76 3.09
CA ILE A 241 14.43 -8.17 3.03
C ILE A 241 15.13 -7.61 1.78
N LYS A 242 14.49 -7.73 0.60
CA LYS A 242 15.02 -7.18 -0.65
C LYS A 242 15.34 -5.69 -0.51
N ALA A 243 14.44 -4.91 0.09
CA ALA A 243 14.66 -3.48 0.32
C ALA A 243 15.76 -3.23 1.38
N ILE A 244 15.72 -3.92 2.53
CA ILE A 244 16.70 -3.72 3.61
C ILE A 244 18.14 -4.06 3.15
N ARG A 245 18.31 -5.04 2.26
CA ARG A 245 19.61 -5.40 1.69
C ARG A 245 20.29 -4.25 0.93
N SER A 246 19.54 -3.27 0.44
CA SER A 246 20.13 -2.11 -0.26
C SER A 246 20.78 -1.10 0.68
N VAL A 247 20.53 -1.20 1.99
CA VAL A 247 21.08 -0.28 2.98
C VAL A 247 22.56 -0.61 3.22
N THR A 248 23.43 0.39 3.04
CA THR A 248 24.89 0.23 3.24
C THR A 248 25.33 0.48 4.67
N ASN A 249 24.61 1.30 5.44
CA ASN A 249 24.86 1.53 6.86
C ASN A 249 24.41 0.30 7.67
N GLU A 250 25.37 -0.42 8.26
CA GLU A 250 25.08 -1.66 8.99
C GLU A 250 24.28 -1.44 10.28
N ASP A 251 24.42 -0.30 10.96
CA ASP A 251 23.63 0.00 12.17
C ASP A 251 22.16 0.21 11.82
N ASP A 252 21.88 0.94 10.74
CA ASP A 252 20.52 1.14 10.24
C ASP A 252 19.93 -0.16 9.69
N LYS A 253 20.72 -0.99 9.01
CA LYS A 253 20.30 -2.33 8.57
C LYS A 253 19.94 -3.21 9.76
N ASN A 254 20.80 -3.27 10.78
CA ASN A 254 20.54 -4.03 12.01
C ASN A 254 19.29 -3.53 12.72
N LYS A 255 19.09 -2.20 12.80
CA LYS A 255 17.88 -1.59 13.35
C LYS A 255 16.64 -2.07 12.60
N LEU A 256 16.64 -1.99 11.26
CA LEU A 256 15.54 -2.46 10.42
C LEU A 256 15.26 -3.96 10.57
N LEU A 257 16.30 -4.80 10.65
CA LEU A 257 16.13 -6.25 10.83
C LEU A 257 15.62 -6.62 12.24
N SER A 258 15.86 -5.77 13.23
CA SER A 258 15.38 -5.99 14.60
C SER A 258 13.89 -5.65 14.82
N MET A 259 13.26 -4.95 13.86
CA MET A 259 11.86 -4.51 13.88
C MET A 259 10.89 -5.69 13.71
N THR A 260 10.69 -6.46 14.78
CA THR A 260 10.07 -7.79 14.75
C THR A 260 8.71 -7.86 15.43
N ASN A 261 8.33 -6.84 16.21
CA ASN A 261 7.00 -6.83 16.83
C ASN A 261 5.93 -6.29 15.89
N ALA A 262 4.65 -6.52 16.24
CA ALA A 262 3.50 -6.16 15.40
C ALA A 262 3.48 -4.69 14.97
N ARG A 263 3.82 -3.76 15.87
CA ARG A 263 3.82 -2.31 15.57
C ARG A 263 4.98 -1.94 14.65
N GLU A 264 6.17 -2.44 14.94
CA GLU A 264 7.37 -2.16 14.15
C GLU A 264 7.24 -2.73 12.73
N VAL A 265 6.75 -3.96 12.59
CA VAL A 265 6.45 -4.54 11.27
C VAL A 265 5.39 -3.72 10.56
N ASN A 266 4.38 -3.19 11.27
CA ASN A 266 3.38 -2.30 10.68
C ASN A 266 4.01 -1.03 10.11
N ASP A 267 4.97 -0.46 10.83
CA ASP A 267 5.70 0.72 10.40
C ASP A 267 6.61 0.40 9.21
N LEU A 268 7.30 -0.75 9.19
CA LEU A 268 8.06 -1.22 8.03
C LEU A 268 7.17 -1.35 6.79
N ILE A 269 6.10 -2.15 6.87
CA ILE A 269 5.23 -2.36 5.72
C ILE A 269 4.63 -1.03 5.27
N SER A 270 4.05 -0.22 6.17
CA SER A 270 3.38 1.02 5.78
C SER A 270 4.31 2.08 5.21
N SER A 271 5.59 2.06 5.60
CA SER A 271 6.60 2.98 5.10
C SER A 271 7.14 2.55 3.74
N PHE A 272 7.38 1.24 3.58
CA PHE A 272 8.03 0.71 2.38
C PHE A 272 7.01 0.43 1.29
N PHE A 273 5.84 -0.05 1.68
CA PHE A 273 4.84 -0.61 0.80
C PHE A 273 3.47 -0.11 1.28
N GLY A 274 2.81 0.73 0.51
CA GLY A 274 1.41 1.09 0.77
C GLY A 274 0.48 -0.10 0.49
N ILE A 275 0.63 -1.22 1.19
CA ILE A 275 0.07 -2.51 0.82
C ILE A 275 -1.45 -2.45 0.88
N GLN A 276 -2.09 -2.86 -0.21
CA GLN A 276 -3.54 -2.94 -0.32
C GLN A 276 -3.98 -4.36 -0.62
N LEU A 277 -5.05 -4.80 0.05
CA LEU A 277 -5.83 -5.97 -0.30
C LEU A 277 -7.07 -5.51 -1.10
N LEU A 278 -7.27 -6.10 -2.27
CA LEU A 278 -8.39 -5.79 -3.17
C LEU A 278 -9.32 -7.00 -3.27
N VAL A 279 -10.58 -6.82 -2.89
CA VAL A 279 -11.62 -7.86 -2.96
C VAL A 279 -12.74 -7.40 -3.89
N ALA A 280 -13.20 -8.29 -4.77
CA ALA A 280 -14.11 -7.90 -5.83
C ALA A 280 -15.54 -7.63 -5.35
N GLN A 281 -16.09 -6.49 -5.78
CA GLN A 281 -17.49 -6.04 -5.68
C GLN A 281 -18.01 -5.76 -4.28
N LYS A 282 -17.95 -6.74 -3.38
CA LYS A 282 -18.48 -6.61 -2.04
C LYS A 282 -17.81 -7.58 -1.06
N VAL A 283 -17.81 -7.19 0.20
CA VAL A 283 -17.36 -8.03 1.32
C VAL A 283 -18.46 -7.97 2.37
N SER A 284 -19.09 -9.11 2.64
CA SER A 284 -19.95 -9.27 3.82
C SER A 284 -19.06 -9.09 5.04
N ALA A 285 -19.47 -8.33 6.04
CA ALA A 285 -18.59 -8.03 7.16
C ALA A 285 -19.31 -8.15 8.52
N PRO A 286 -19.92 -9.31 8.83
CA PRO A 286 -20.64 -9.54 10.08
C PRO A 286 -19.72 -9.57 11.32
N TRP A 287 -18.41 -9.68 11.11
CA TRP A 287 -17.37 -9.72 12.15
C TRP A 287 -16.79 -8.35 12.50
N ILE A 288 -17.15 -7.28 11.77
CA ILE A 288 -16.69 -5.96 12.17
C ILE A 288 -17.45 -5.56 13.42
N LYS A 289 -16.80 -5.75 14.58
CA LYS A 289 -17.34 -5.34 15.87
C LYS A 289 -17.21 -3.83 16.01
N GLY A 290 -18.29 -3.11 15.66
CA GLY A 290 -18.48 -1.72 16.03
C GLY A 290 -17.51 -0.74 15.36
N GLU A 291 -17.92 0.52 15.36
CA GLU A 291 -17.09 1.66 14.98
C GLU A 291 -15.92 1.74 15.98
N ILE A 292 -14.68 1.58 15.50
CA ILE A 292 -13.53 2.02 16.27
C ILE A 292 -13.41 3.50 15.96
N GLU A 293 -13.94 4.35 16.85
CA GLU A 293 -13.66 5.77 16.80
C GLU A 293 -12.14 5.94 16.93
N GLN A 294 -11.54 6.63 15.95
CA GLN A 294 -10.14 6.97 15.99
C GLN A 294 -9.90 7.82 17.25
N SER A 295 -9.14 7.30 18.23
CA SER A 295 -8.72 8.12 19.36
C SER A 295 -7.82 9.22 18.80
N ALA A 296 -8.26 10.47 18.89
CA ALA A 296 -7.39 11.60 18.56
C ALA A 296 -6.14 11.52 19.45
N ASP A 297 -4.96 11.40 18.85
CA ASP A 297 -3.71 11.55 19.57
C ASP A 297 -3.62 13.00 20.08
N PRO A 298 -3.58 13.24 21.40
CA PRO A 298 -3.49 14.59 21.96
C PRO A 298 -2.24 15.35 21.48
N GLN A 299 -1.19 14.67 21.03
CA GLN A 299 0.04 15.31 20.58
C GLN A 299 -0.07 15.96 19.18
N GLU A 300 -1.05 15.57 18.35
CA GLU A 300 -1.26 16.21 17.04
C GLU A 300 -2.16 17.46 17.08
N LEU A 301 -2.99 17.65 18.13
CA LEU A 301 -3.84 18.84 18.28
C LEU A 301 -3.03 20.12 18.55
N ALA A 302 -1.83 19.99 19.11
CA ALA A 302 -0.95 21.13 19.39
C ALA A 302 -0.24 21.69 18.14
N LEU A 303 -0.24 20.96 17.01
CA LEU A 303 0.45 21.37 15.78
C LEU A 303 -0.50 21.98 14.73
N SER A 304 -1.82 21.91 14.92
CA SER A 304 -2.81 22.52 14.02
C SER A 304 -3.26 23.94 14.40
N GLU A 305 -2.89 24.44 15.58
CA GLU A 305 -3.24 25.81 16.03
C GLU A 305 -2.16 26.87 15.69
N GLY A 306 -1.16 26.51 14.88
CA GLY A 306 0.00 27.35 14.58
C GLY A 306 0.01 28.03 13.22
N THR A 307 -1.13 28.41 12.63
CA THR A 307 -1.15 29.33 11.47
C THR A 307 -2.49 30.07 11.39
N LEU A 308 -2.60 31.17 12.13
CA LEU A 308 -3.43 32.32 11.79
C LEU A 308 -3.06 33.46 12.74
N SER A 309 -2.12 34.31 12.32
CA SER A 309 -2.03 35.68 12.84
C SER A 309 -1.50 36.61 11.76
N ASP A 310 -2.38 37.53 11.37
CA ASP A 310 -2.19 38.87 10.82
C ASP A 310 -0.90 39.25 10.10
N ASN A 311 -1.09 39.89 8.94
CA ASN A 311 -0.51 41.21 8.69
C ASN A 311 -1.42 41.97 7.71
N THR A 312 -2.34 42.73 8.29
CA THR A 312 -2.81 43.99 7.71
C THR A 312 -1.84 45.09 8.12
N GLU A 313 -1.07 45.64 7.19
CA GLU A 313 -0.60 47.02 7.30
C GLU A 313 -0.80 47.75 5.97
N ASP A 314 -1.45 48.90 6.16
CA ASP A 314 -1.78 49.98 5.25
C ASP A 314 -0.58 50.95 5.16
N GLU A 315 -0.71 52.00 4.35
CA GLU A 315 0.28 53.04 3.93
C GLU A 315 0.84 52.80 2.52
N GLY A 316 0.77 53.72 1.55
CA GLY A 316 0.36 55.11 1.54
C GLY A 316 1.06 55.78 0.34
N GLU A 317 0.26 56.47 -0.48
CA GLU A 317 0.57 57.53 -1.46
C GLU A 317 2.01 57.74 -1.99
N GLN A 318 2.15 57.83 -3.33
CA GLN A 318 2.48 59.12 -3.98
C GLN A 318 2.35 59.07 -5.52
N GLU A 319 1.66 60.10 -6.04
CA GLU A 319 1.64 60.53 -7.44
C GLU A 319 3.05 60.83 -7.98
N VAL A 320 3.22 60.83 -9.32
CA VAL A 320 3.59 62.03 -10.13
C VAL A 320 3.84 61.63 -11.59
N LYS A 321 3.07 62.28 -12.47
CA LYS A 321 3.19 62.51 -13.94
C LYS A 321 2.83 61.40 -14.93
#